data_AF-X1CDW1-F1
#
_entry.id   AF-X1CDW1-F1
#
_cell.length_a   1.000
_cell.length_b   1.000
_cell.length_c   1.000
_cell.angle_alpha   90.00
_cell.angle_beta   90.00
_cell.angle_gamma   90.00
#
_symmetry.space_group_name_H-M   'P 1'
#
loop_
_entity.id
_entity.type
_entity.pdbx_description
1 polymer ?
#
loop_
_entity_poly.entity_id
_entity_poly.type
_entity_poly.pdbx_seq_one_letter_code
_entity_poly.pdbx_strand_id
1 'polypeptide(L)' 'HKVIALARRRGYDGIRIEGDGDIADVCRLTSLEVGFPVVDGHHEGSAAVMEIHGYDVVLKEPEEILE' A
#
# COMPACT_ATOMS: atom_id res chain seq x y z
N HIS A 1 0.28 4.85 -9.37
CA HIS A 1 -0.35 4.17 -8.22
C HIS A 1 -1.70 4.80 -7.88
N LYS A 2 -2.83 4.07 -7.93
CA LYS A 2 -4.18 4.63 -7.68
C LYS A 2 -4.32 5.25 -6.27
N VAL A 3 -3.63 4.67 -5.29
CA VAL A 3 -3.62 5.13 -3.89
C VAL A 3 -2.96 6.50 -3.73
N ILE A 4 -1.77 6.70 -4.30
CA ILE A 4 -1.05 8.00 -4.27
C ILE A 4 -1.88 9.10 -4.94
N ALA A 5 -2.49 8.79 -6.09
CA ALA A 5 -3.37 9.74 -6.77
C ALA A 5 -4.59 10.13 -5.92
N LEU A 6 -5.15 9.18 -5.16
CA LEU A 6 -6.23 9.46 -4.21
C LEU A 6 -5.75 10.32 -3.04
N ALA A 7 -4.57 10.05 -2.49
CA ALA A 7 -3.98 10.84 -1.41
C ALA A 7 -3.80 12.31 -1.82
N ARG A 8 -3.23 12.55 -3.01
CA ARG A 8 -3.09 13.89 -3.59
C ARG A 8 -4.43 14.60 -3.76
N ARG A 9 -5.45 13.92 -4.32
CA ARG A 9 -6.80 14.50 -4.48
C ARG A 9 -7.47 14.86 -3.15
N ARG A 10 -7.09 14.19 -2.06
CA ARG A 10 -7.59 14.47 -0.71
C ARG A 10 -6.78 15.53 0.04
N GLY A 11 -5.72 16.07 -0.56
CA GLY A 11 -4.92 17.15 0.00
C GLY A 11 -3.81 16.70 0.95
N TYR A 12 -3.47 15.41 0.98
CA TYR A 12 -2.33 14.93 1.78
C TYR A 12 -1.00 15.28 1.10
N ASP A 13 -0.01 15.64 1.91
CA ASP A 13 1.31 16.08 1.47
C ASP A 13 2.38 14.98 1.53
N GLY A 14 2.06 13.85 2.15
CA GLY A 14 2.91 12.67 2.21
C GLY A 14 2.13 11.37 2.44
N ILE A 15 2.86 10.26 2.34
CA ILE A 15 2.35 8.92 2.63
C ILE A 15 3.20 8.22 3.68
N ARG A 16 2.55 7.60 4.65
CA ARG A 16 3.17 6.68 5.59
C ARG A 16 2.84 5.27 5.16
N ILE A 17 3.86 4.43 5.01
CA ILE A 17 3.70 3.05 4.56
C ILE A 17 3.84 2.14 5.76
N GLU A 18 2.75 1.48 6.13
CA GLU A 18 2.69 0.47 7.18
C GLU A 18 2.62 -0.91 6.53
N GLY A 19 3.57 -1.78 6.85
CA GLY A 19 3.71 -3.10 6.24
C GLY A 19 5.17 -3.38 5.85
N ASP A 20 5.45 -4.67 5.69
CA ASP A 20 6.80 -5.21 5.53
C ASP A 20 6.91 -6.09 4.28
N GLY A 21 8.15 -6.38 3.85
CA GLY A 21 8.45 -7.25 2.70
C GLY A 21 8.45 -6.54 1.35
N ASP A 22 8.63 -7.31 0.28
CA ASP A 22 8.92 -6.81 -1.07
C ASP A 22 7.87 -5.82 -1.60
N ILE A 23 6.58 -6.04 -1.29
CA ILE A 23 5.51 -5.11 -1.70
C ILE A 23 5.68 -3.76 -1.00
N ALA A 24 6.02 -3.75 0.29
CA ALA A 24 6.24 -2.51 1.02
C ALA A 24 7.42 -1.74 0.44
N ASP A 25 8.50 -2.44 0.10
CA ASP A 25 9.69 -1.83 -0.51
C ASP A 25 9.39 -1.26 -1.90
N VAL A 26 8.67 -2.01 -2.75
CA VAL A 26 8.23 -1.53 -4.07
C VAL A 26 7.31 -0.30 -3.92
N CYS A 27 6.41 -0.31 -2.94
CA CYS A 27 5.52 0.82 -2.70
C CYS A 27 6.25 2.07 -2.19
N ARG A 28 7.27 1.91 -1.34
CA ARG A 28 8.17 2.99 -0.90
C ARG A 28 8.92 3.57 -2.10
N LEU A 29 9.55 2.71 -2.90
CA LEU A 29 10.30 3.12 -4.10
C LEU A 29 9.40 3.87 -5.09
N THR A 30 8.26 3.27 -5.44
CA THR A 30 7.29 3.85 -6.38
C THR A 30 6.80 5.22 -5.89
N SER A 31 6.60 5.39 -4.58
CA SER A 31 6.16 6.66 -4.00
C SER A 31 7.21 7.76 -4.19
N LEU A 32 8.48 7.43 -3.97
CA LEU A 32 9.60 8.34 -4.20
C LEU A 32 9.76 8.69 -5.69
N GLU A 33 9.68 7.70 -6.59
CA GLU A 33 9.79 7.90 -8.04
C GLU A 33 8.73 8.85 -8.61
N VAL A 34 7.51 8.81 -8.06
CA VAL A 34 6.43 9.72 -8.50
C VAL A 34 6.43 11.06 -7.75
N GLY A 35 7.46 11.32 -6.91
CA GLY A 35 7.59 12.54 -6.14
C GLY A 35 6.50 12.70 -5.09
N PHE A 36 6.08 11.63 -4.44
CA PHE A 36 5.20 11.69 -3.27
C PHE A 36 6.00 11.31 -2.00
N PRO A 37 6.25 12.26 -1.08
CA PRO A 37 7.09 12.03 0.08
C PRO A 37 6.63 10.83 0.90
N VAL A 38 7.56 9.92 1.21
CA VAL A 38 7.35 8.89 2.22
C VAL A 38 7.77 9.49 3.56
N VAL A 39 6.84 9.53 4.52
CA VAL A 39 7.07 10.12 5.84
C VAL A 39 7.12 9.04 6.91
N ASP A 40 8.08 9.20 7.82
CA ASP A 40 8.25 8.33 8.99
C ASP A 40 7.70 9.02 10.25
N GLY A 41 7.18 8.22 11.19
CA GLY A 41 6.65 8.70 12.47
C GLY A 41 5.18 9.16 12.46
N HIS A 42 4.66 9.53 13.64
CA HIS A 42 3.34 10.14 13.78
C HIS A 42 3.44 11.65 13.52
N HIS A 43 3.34 12.04 12.25
CA HIS A 43 2.97 13.43 11.93
C HIS A 43 1.45 13.53 12.01
N GLU A 44 0.94 14.12 13.08
CA GLU A 44 -0.50 14.32 13.25
C GLU A 44 -1.03 15.25 12.15
N GLY A 45 -1.86 14.69 11.25
CA GLY A 45 -2.84 15.46 10.47
C GLY A 45 -2.60 15.64 8.98
N SER A 46 -1.39 15.44 8.44
CA SER A 46 -1.11 15.74 7.01
C SER A 46 -0.77 14.55 6.12
N ALA A 47 -0.43 13.40 6.70
CA ALA A 47 -0.01 12.22 5.96
C ALA A 47 -1.13 11.17 5.79
N ALA A 48 -1.30 10.66 4.56
CA ALA A 48 -2.14 9.48 4.32
C ALA A 48 -1.40 8.21 4.77
N VAL A 49 -2.13 7.21 5.27
CA VAL A 49 -1.56 5.89 5.60
C VAL A 49 -1.87 4.90 4.48
N MET A 50 -0.86 4.19 3.99
CA MET A 50 -0.99 3.05 3.09
C MET A 50 -0.57 1.81 3.85
N GLU A 51 -1.56 1.03 4.26
CA GLU A 51 -1.38 -0.27 4.88
C GLU A 51 -1.20 -1.35 3.80
N ILE A 52 -0.19 -2.18 3.98
CA ILE A 52 0.15 -3.29 3.10
C ILE A 52 -0.03 -4.59 3.88
N HIS A 53 -1.10 -5.30 3.57
CA HIS A 53 -1.45 -6.58 4.17
C HIS A 53 -1.08 -7.72 3.21
N GLY A 54 0.20 -8.08 3.16
CA GLY A 54 0.71 -9.28 2.47
C GLY A 54 0.22 -9.52 1.02
N TYR A 55 0.36 -10.77 0.57
CA TYR A 55 -0.25 -11.31 -0.66
C TYR A 55 -1.23 -12.42 -0.25
N ASP A 56 -2.53 -12.14 -0.23
CA ASP A 56 -3.52 -13.22 -0.13
C ASP A 56 -3.48 -14.03 -1.45
N VAL A 57 -2.88 -15.22 -1.39
CA VAL A 57 -2.84 -16.18 -2.50
C VAL A 57 -3.66 -17.40 -2.11
N VAL A 58 -4.87 -17.48 -2.65
CA VAL A 58 -5.78 -18.62 -2.42
C VAL A 58 -5.88 -19.44 -3.70
N LEU A 59 -5.32 -20.65 -3.68
CA LEU A 59 -5.61 -21.68 -4.67
C LEU A 59 -6.92 -22.38 -4.28
N LYS A 60 -7.88 -22.45 -5.22
CA LYS A 60 -9.08 -23.28 -5.07
C LYS A 60 -8.98 -24.47 -6.04
N GLU A 61 -9.06 -25.67 -5.49
CA GLU A 61 -9.23 -26.90 -6.25
C GLU A 61 -10.73 -27.15 -6.48
N PRO A 62 -11.14 -27.77 -7.60
CA PRO A 62 -12.52 -28.25 -7.75
C PRO A 62 -12.81 -29.30 -6.67
N GLU A 63 -13.94 -29.18 -5.96
CA GLU A 63 -14.42 -30.28 -5.12
C GLU A 63 -14.68 -31.49 -6.02
N GLU A 64 -13.97 -32.61 -5.78
CA GLU A 64 -14.31 -33.88 -6.40
C GLU A 64 -15.73 -34.28 -5.95
N ILE A 65 -16.65 -34.32 -6.91
CA ILE A 65 -17.96 -34.95 -6.71
C ILE A 65 -17.68 -36.45 -6.64
N LEU A 66 -17.64 -37.01 -5.42
CA LEU A 66 -17.70 -38.46 -5.23
C LEU A 66 -19.15 -38.91 -5.47
N GLU A 67 -19.36 -39.68 -6.52
CA GLU A 67 -20.60 -40.43 -6.81
C GLU A 67 -20.90 -41.50 -5.74
#